data_AF-A0A7V3A5N9-F1
#
_entry.id   AF-A0A7V3A5N9-F1
#
_cell.length_a   1.000
_cell.length_b   1.000
_cell.length_c   1.000
_cell.angle_alpha   90.00
_cell.angle_beta   90.00
_cell.angle_gamma   90.00
#
_symmetry.space_group_name_H-M   'P 1'
#
loop_
_entity.id
_entity.type
_entity.pdbx_description
1 polymer ?
#
loop_
_entity_poly.entity_id
_entity_poly.type
_entity_poly.pdbx_seq_one_letter_code
_entity_poly.pdbx_strand_id
1 'polypeptide(L)'
;MRRGRKGYLGLLSLISFALLTSYSFGAVFTFGETAIKLPAGCQVENKPGLIIFHLEEGRLEIIPEADNLKIRTYDKNGKLVYTGTQGRIFAECQPEQFQKLKVTDADYRFIRFAAGKPEPDPAGRGVLIPKGSKIEKAGEDLYRFHLDNGETISFKCKSTGDDKMGDCTRYTKDGKIMYTRTKVKLCRMTSLEELKALSSTLTSERWVQFVTEARS
;
A
#
# COMPACT_ATOMS: atom_id res chain seq x y z
N MET A 1 47.03 29.13 29.63
CA MET A 1 45.61 29.17 29.19
C MET A 1 45.46 28.44 27.85
N ARG A 2 45.00 27.18 27.84
CA ARG A 2 44.60 26.44 26.61
C ARG A 2 43.83 25.16 26.97
N ARG A 3 42.61 25.31 27.47
CA ARG A 3 41.60 24.23 27.57
C ARG A 3 40.26 24.87 27.23
N GLY A 4 39.66 24.50 26.09
CA GLY A 4 38.38 25.09 25.69
C GLY A 4 37.87 24.81 24.28
N ARG A 5 38.68 24.20 23.38
CA ARG A 5 38.23 23.94 21.99
C ARG A 5 37.93 22.48 21.63
N LYS A 6 38.41 21.50 22.41
CA LYS A 6 38.24 20.07 22.07
C LYS A 6 36.94 19.44 22.59
N GLY A 7 36.31 20.00 23.62
CA GLY A 7 35.04 19.49 24.16
C GLY A 7 33.81 19.87 23.33
N TYR A 8 33.84 21.04 22.67
CA TYR A 8 32.70 21.55 21.89
C TYR A 8 32.47 20.79 20.57
N LEU A 9 33.55 20.35 19.92
CA LEU A 9 33.47 19.56 18.68
C LEU A 9 32.97 18.12 18.91
N GLY A 10 33.29 17.52 20.06
CA GLY A 10 32.76 16.20 20.42
C GLY A 10 31.25 16.21 20.70
N LEU A 11 30.75 17.28 21.33
CA LEU A 11 29.33 17.42 21.67
C LEU A 11 28.46 17.66 20.41
N LEU A 12 28.94 18.47 19.46
CA LEU A 12 28.25 18.72 18.18
C LEU A 12 28.19 17.50 17.26
N SER A 13 29.20 16.62 17.32
CA SER A 13 29.21 15.35 16.57
C SER A 13 28.20 14.33 17.12
N LEU A 14 27.95 14.34 18.44
CA LEU A 14 26.97 13.46 19.09
C LEU A 14 25.52 13.89 18.83
N ILE A 15 25.26 15.20 18.79
CA ILE A 15 23.93 15.74 18.48
C ILE A 15 23.57 15.51 17.00
N SER A 16 24.54 15.60 16.09
CA SER A 16 24.32 15.31 14.66
C SER A 16 24.06 13.83 14.37
N PHE A 17 24.61 12.91 15.17
CA PHE A 17 24.37 11.47 15.01
C PHE A 17 23.03 11.03 15.63
N ALA A 18 22.59 11.68 16.71
CA ALA A 18 21.26 11.47 17.29
C ALA A 18 20.12 12.03 16.39
N LEU A 19 20.39 13.09 15.63
CA LEU A 19 19.41 13.65 14.67
C LEU A 19 19.31 12.88 13.34
N LEU A 20 20.27 12.00 13.04
CA LEU A 20 20.24 11.12 11.86
C LEU A 20 19.54 9.77 12.12
N THR A 21 19.14 9.48 13.35
CA THR A 21 18.65 8.16 13.77
C THR A 21 17.24 8.20 14.37
N SER A 22 16.29 8.91 13.76
CA SER A 22 14.86 8.59 13.88
C SER A 22 13.98 9.58 13.10
N TYR A 23 14.09 9.63 11.78
CA TYR A 23 12.86 9.74 10.99
C TYR A 23 12.34 8.31 10.80
N SER A 24 11.97 7.67 11.91
CA SER A 24 11.01 6.58 11.83
C SER A 24 9.77 7.23 11.24
N PHE A 25 9.38 6.83 10.03
CA PHE A 25 8.02 7.03 9.55
C PHE A 25 7.12 6.20 10.50
N GLY A 26 6.91 6.71 11.72
CA GLY A 26 5.93 6.21 12.64
C GLY A 26 4.59 6.35 11.93
N ALA A 27 3.86 5.24 11.84
CA ALA A 27 2.47 5.26 11.43
C ALA A 27 1.67 5.98 12.54
N VAL A 28 1.70 7.31 12.56
CA VAL A 28 0.87 8.10 13.46
C VAL A 28 -0.56 7.88 13.00
N PHE A 29 -1.35 7.19 13.83
CA PHE A 29 -2.79 7.00 13.60
C PHE A 29 -3.51 8.35 13.67
N THR A 30 -3.52 9.13 12.59
CA THR A 30 -4.11 10.47 12.56
C THR A 30 -5.62 10.43 12.30
N PHE A 31 -6.37 11.34 12.94
CA PHE A 31 -7.84 11.35 12.86
C PHE A 31 -8.30 11.61 11.42
N GLY A 32 -9.15 10.72 10.90
CA GLY A 32 -9.60 10.76 9.50
C GLY A 32 -8.72 9.96 8.53
N GLU A 33 -7.77 9.15 9.01
CA GLU A 33 -7.02 8.25 8.14
C GLU A 33 -7.90 7.18 7.52
N THR A 34 -7.82 7.08 6.19
CA THR A 34 -8.44 6.03 5.37
C THR A 34 -7.41 5.00 4.91
N ALA A 35 -6.15 5.13 5.35
CA ALA A 35 -5.09 4.20 5.04
C ALA A 35 -3.99 4.18 6.12
N ILE A 36 -3.44 3.00 6.37
CA ILE A 36 -2.35 2.74 7.32
C ILE A 36 -1.24 1.98 6.60
N LYS A 37 0.00 2.40 6.85
CA LYS A 37 1.19 1.70 6.33
C LYS A 37 1.63 0.62 7.32
N LEU A 38 1.83 -0.59 6.83
CA LEU A 38 2.41 -1.71 7.56
C LEU A 38 3.88 -1.86 7.14
N PRO A 39 4.84 -1.54 8.01
CA PRO A 39 6.25 -1.65 7.68
C PRO A 39 6.69 -3.12 7.59
N ALA A 40 7.72 -3.39 6.78
CA ALA A 40 8.41 -4.67 6.85
C ALA A 40 8.97 -4.90 8.26
N GLY A 41 8.96 -6.15 8.73
CA GLY A 41 9.34 -6.50 10.11
C GLY A 41 8.21 -6.40 11.13
N CYS A 42 7.05 -5.85 10.77
CA CYS A 42 5.86 -5.82 11.62
C CYS A 42 5.47 -7.25 12.06
N GLN A 43 5.26 -7.46 13.37
CA GLN A 43 4.80 -8.75 13.89
C GLN A 43 3.33 -8.98 13.52
N VAL A 44 3.00 -10.20 13.14
CA VAL A 44 1.67 -10.63 12.71
C VAL A 44 1.21 -11.80 13.56
N GLU A 45 0.03 -11.68 14.17
CA GLU A 45 -0.65 -12.78 14.85
C GLU A 45 -1.88 -13.21 14.03
N ASN A 46 -1.90 -14.47 13.61
CA ASN A 46 -3.05 -15.07 12.94
C ASN A 46 -3.89 -15.86 13.97
N LYS A 47 -5.10 -15.40 14.23
CA LYS A 47 -6.10 -16.06 15.09
C LYS A 47 -7.32 -16.47 14.26
N PRO A 48 -8.13 -17.46 14.69
CA PRO A 48 -9.38 -17.78 14.03
C PRO A 48 -10.29 -16.55 13.94
N GLY A 49 -10.59 -16.09 12.72
CA GLY A 49 -11.44 -14.92 12.45
C GLY A 49 -10.82 -13.55 12.72
N LEU A 50 -9.51 -13.48 13.01
CA LEU A 50 -8.84 -12.23 13.37
C LEU A 50 -7.36 -12.29 13.01
N ILE A 51 -6.87 -11.25 12.34
CA ILE A 51 -5.45 -11.07 12.04
C ILE A 51 -4.99 -9.77 12.70
N ILE A 52 -3.89 -9.81 13.43
CA ILE A 52 -3.39 -8.66 14.20
C ILE A 52 -2.01 -8.28 13.70
N PHE A 53 -1.80 -7.00 13.41
CA PHE A 53 -0.51 -6.42 13.09
C PHE A 53 -0.06 -5.52 14.26
N HIS A 54 1.12 -5.78 14.80
CA HIS A 54 1.70 -5.00 15.89
C HIS A 54 2.59 -3.90 15.33
N LEU A 55 2.24 -2.66 15.64
CA LEU A 55 2.89 -1.45 15.16
C LEU A 55 3.51 -0.73 16.35
N GLU A 56 4.49 0.13 16.10
CA GLU A 56 5.13 0.91 17.16
C GLU A 56 4.12 1.76 17.96
N GLU A 57 3.14 2.33 17.26
CA GLU A 57 2.12 3.21 17.84
C GLU A 57 0.88 2.47 18.38
N GLY A 58 0.84 1.13 18.28
CA GLY A 58 -0.30 0.33 18.75
C GLY A 58 -0.52 -0.95 17.94
N ARG A 59 -1.77 -1.26 17.60
CA ARG A 59 -2.07 -2.45 16.76
C ARG A 59 -3.22 -2.23 15.80
N LEU A 60 -3.16 -2.93 14.68
CA LEU A 60 -4.20 -3.01 13.68
C LEU A 60 -4.80 -4.41 13.70
N GLU A 61 -6.11 -4.50 13.86
CA GLU A 61 -6.88 -5.73 13.79
C GLU A 61 -7.66 -5.77 12.48
N ILE A 62 -7.60 -6.92 11.80
CA ILE A 62 -8.30 -7.21 10.56
C ILE A 62 -9.23 -8.39 10.82
N ILE A 63 -10.51 -8.15 10.64
CA ILE A 63 -11.60 -9.08 10.93
C ILE A 63 -12.27 -9.40 9.59
N PRO A 64 -12.03 -10.59 9.02
CA PRO A 64 -12.71 -11.01 7.81
C PRO A 64 -14.20 -11.23 8.06
N GLU A 65 -15.07 -10.54 7.33
CA GLU A 65 -16.53 -10.61 7.43
C GLU A 65 -17.13 -10.88 6.04
N ALA A 66 -17.41 -12.16 5.73
CA ALA A 66 -17.90 -12.59 4.42
C ALA A 66 -17.06 -12.00 3.26
N ASP A 67 -17.60 -11.02 2.55
CA ASP A 67 -16.97 -10.37 1.39
C ASP A 67 -16.20 -9.09 1.73
N ASN A 68 -16.13 -8.70 3.01
CA ASN A 68 -15.49 -7.48 3.48
C ASN A 68 -14.42 -7.75 4.54
N LEU A 69 -13.48 -6.81 4.67
CA LEU A 69 -12.56 -6.76 5.79
C LEU A 69 -12.97 -5.60 6.70
N LYS A 70 -13.30 -5.90 7.96
CA LYS A 70 -13.46 -4.89 9.00
C LYS A 70 -12.11 -4.63 9.65
N ILE A 71 -11.84 -3.37 9.92
CA ILE A 71 -10.56 -2.89 10.45
C ILE A 71 -10.81 -2.23 11.79
N ARG A 72 -9.97 -2.52 12.79
CA ARG A 72 -9.92 -1.76 14.05
C ARG A 72 -8.49 -1.35 14.35
N THR A 73 -8.28 -0.12 14.77
CA THR A 73 -6.97 0.34 15.24
C THR A 73 -7.03 0.68 16.70
N TYR A 74 -6.00 0.27 17.43
CA TYR A 74 -5.82 0.59 18.83
C TYR A 74 -4.50 1.34 18.99
N ASP A 75 -4.48 2.36 19.83
CA ASP A 75 -3.23 3.03 20.21
C ASP A 75 -2.41 2.16 21.18
N LYS A 76 -1.20 2.62 21.50
CA LYS A 76 -0.30 1.96 22.46
C LYS A 76 -0.88 1.75 23.87
N ASN A 77 -1.93 2.49 24.23
CA ASN A 77 -2.62 2.35 25.52
C ASN A 77 -3.81 1.37 25.43
N GLY A 78 -4.05 0.76 24.26
CA GLY A 78 -5.17 -0.14 24.01
C GLY A 78 -6.51 0.58 23.77
N LYS A 79 -6.51 1.90 23.54
CA LYS A 79 -7.73 2.64 23.21
C LYS A 79 -8.06 2.48 21.73
N LEU A 80 -9.30 2.12 21.43
CA LEU A 80 -9.81 2.08 20.05
C LEU A 80 -9.77 3.49 19.44
N VAL A 81 -9.04 3.63 18.34
CA VAL A 81 -8.86 4.90 17.61
C VAL A 81 -9.84 4.98 16.45
N TYR A 82 -9.85 3.96 15.58
CA TYR A 82 -10.71 3.84 14.41
C TYR A 82 -11.36 2.48 14.30
N THR A 83 -12.54 2.49 13.69
CA THR A 83 -13.14 1.32 13.05
C THR A 83 -13.37 1.66 11.59
N GLY A 84 -13.12 0.70 10.71
CA GLY A 84 -13.35 0.85 9.27
C GLY A 84 -13.92 -0.41 8.64
N THR A 85 -14.51 -0.25 7.46
CA THR A 85 -15.05 -1.33 6.64
C THR A 85 -14.47 -1.28 5.24
N GLN A 86 -14.79 -2.30 4.43
CA GLN A 86 -14.30 -2.44 3.06
C GLN A 86 -12.78 -2.36 2.99
N GLY A 87 -12.12 -2.90 4.02
CA GLY A 87 -10.67 -2.93 4.15
C GLY A 87 -10.04 -3.67 2.98
N ARG A 88 -8.91 -3.15 2.52
CA ARG A 88 -8.12 -3.74 1.44
C ARG A 88 -6.66 -3.66 1.82
N ILE A 89 -5.93 -4.72 1.50
CA ILE A 89 -4.51 -4.82 1.82
C ILE A 89 -3.76 -5.04 0.53
N PHE A 90 -2.73 -4.26 0.28
CA PHE A 90 -1.99 -4.31 -0.96
C PHE A 90 -0.53 -3.89 -0.78
N ALA A 91 0.31 -4.31 -1.71
CA ALA A 91 1.68 -3.84 -1.85
C ALA A 91 1.81 -3.03 -3.14
N GLU A 92 2.63 -1.98 -3.11
CA GLU A 92 3.03 -1.27 -4.33
C GLU A 92 3.82 -2.23 -5.23
N CYS A 93 3.39 -2.41 -6.48
CA CYS A 93 4.07 -3.28 -7.43
C CYS A 93 4.84 -2.42 -8.43
N GLN A 94 6.16 -2.52 -8.36
CA GLN A 94 7.05 -1.77 -9.23
C GLN A 94 7.04 -2.37 -10.66
N PRO A 95 7.17 -1.57 -11.73
CA PRO A 95 7.26 -2.02 -13.12
C PRO A 95 8.17 -3.23 -13.36
N GLU A 96 9.32 -3.27 -12.69
CA GLU A 96 10.32 -4.32 -12.86
C GLU A 96 9.84 -5.68 -12.33
N GLN A 97 8.94 -5.68 -11.34
CA GLN A 97 8.43 -6.92 -10.76
C GLN A 97 7.49 -7.63 -11.74
N PHE A 98 6.63 -6.89 -12.45
CA PHE A 98 5.69 -7.50 -13.38
C PHE A 98 6.22 -7.63 -14.82
N GLN A 99 7.36 -7.02 -15.16
CA GLN A 99 8.09 -7.38 -16.39
C GLN A 99 8.42 -8.87 -16.50
N LYS A 100 8.56 -9.55 -15.35
CA LYS A 100 8.83 -10.99 -15.28
C LYS A 100 7.56 -11.85 -15.39
N LEU A 101 6.38 -11.22 -15.34
CA LEU A 101 5.10 -11.90 -15.35
C LEU A 101 4.49 -11.88 -16.75
N LYS A 102 4.05 -13.04 -17.24
CA LYS A 102 3.24 -13.16 -18.47
C LYS A 102 1.75 -13.02 -18.21
N VAL A 103 1.33 -13.35 -16.98
CA VAL A 103 -0.03 -13.23 -16.46
C VAL A 103 0.04 -12.72 -15.02
N THR A 104 -1.00 -12.03 -14.55
CA THR A 104 -1.09 -11.59 -13.15
C THR A 104 -1.18 -12.79 -12.19
N ASP A 105 -0.39 -12.77 -11.12
CA ASP A 105 -0.31 -13.86 -10.12
C ASP A 105 -1.35 -13.70 -8.97
N ALA A 106 -1.89 -12.50 -8.83
CA ALA A 106 -2.95 -12.10 -7.92
C ALA A 106 -3.84 -11.06 -8.58
N ASP A 107 -4.85 -10.59 -7.85
CA ASP A 107 -5.59 -9.40 -8.26
C ASP A 107 -4.70 -8.17 -8.13
N TYR A 108 -4.80 -7.27 -9.10
CA TYR A 108 -4.11 -5.98 -9.09
C TYR A 108 -5.10 -4.84 -9.18
N ARG A 109 -4.69 -3.67 -8.71
CA ARG A 109 -5.50 -2.47 -8.77
C ARG A 109 -4.66 -1.23 -9.03
N PHE A 110 -5.18 -0.32 -9.84
CA PHE A 110 -4.61 1.03 -9.93
C PHE A 110 -5.16 1.91 -8.83
N ILE A 111 -4.28 2.31 -7.92
CA ILE A 111 -4.61 3.13 -6.75
C ILE A 111 -3.95 4.50 -6.92
N ARG A 112 -4.72 5.56 -6.70
CA ARG A 112 -4.20 6.93 -6.73
C ARG A 112 -3.44 7.21 -5.44
N PHE A 113 -2.30 7.89 -5.57
CA PHE A 113 -1.55 8.38 -4.41
C PHE A 113 -1.55 9.90 -4.40
N ALA A 114 -1.74 10.48 -3.22
CA ALA A 114 -1.61 11.91 -2.97
C ALA A 114 -0.85 12.13 -1.67
N ALA A 115 0.13 13.04 -1.69
CA ALA A 115 1.02 13.30 -0.56
C ALA A 115 1.62 12.01 0.05
N GLY A 116 1.97 11.03 -0.79
CA GLY A 116 2.56 9.76 -0.37
C GLY A 116 1.61 8.74 0.27
N LYS A 117 0.30 9.00 0.31
CA LYS A 117 -0.72 8.08 0.85
C LYS A 117 -1.69 7.62 -0.24
N PRO A 118 -2.20 6.38 -0.16
CA PRO A 118 -3.20 5.89 -1.12
C PRO A 118 -4.57 6.51 -0.84
N GLU A 119 -5.23 7.01 -1.88
CA GLU A 119 -6.58 7.55 -1.81
C GLU A 119 -7.63 6.46 -2.08
N PRO A 120 -8.78 6.49 -1.38
CA PRO A 120 -9.88 5.58 -1.67
C PRO A 120 -10.39 5.82 -3.10
N ASP A 121 -10.79 4.74 -3.76
CA ASP A 121 -11.40 4.88 -5.08
C ASP A 121 -12.74 5.63 -5.00
N PRO A 122 -13.05 6.48 -5.99
CA PRO A 122 -14.42 6.91 -6.23
C PRO A 122 -15.34 5.69 -6.42
N ALA A 123 -16.56 5.79 -5.90
CA ALA A 123 -17.56 4.73 -5.97
C ALA A 123 -17.74 4.20 -7.40
N GLY A 124 -17.65 2.87 -7.56
CA GLY A 124 -17.81 2.19 -8.86
C GLY A 124 -16.71 2.43 -9.89
N ARG A 125 -15.67 3.23 -9.59
CA ARG A 125 -14.61 3.55 -10.57
C ARG A 125 -13.32 2.75 -10.39
N GLY A 126 -13.26 1.83 -9.43
CA GLY A 126 -12.07 1.02 -9.18
C GLY A 126 -11.58 0.29 -10.42
N VAL A 127 -10.26 0.30 -10.64
CA VAL A 127 -9.66 -0.40 -11.78
C VAL A 127 -9.05 -1.70 -11.29
N LEU A 128 -9.85 -2.76 -11.27
CA LEU A 128 -9.42 -4.11 -10.93
C LEU A 128 -8.87 -4.81 -12.18
N ILE A 129 -7.70 -5.44 -12.04
CA ILE A 129 -7.13 -6.39 -12.99
C ILE A 129 -7.16 -7.75 -12.28
N PRO A 130 -8.05 -8.67 -12.68
CA PRO A 130 -8.15 -9.98 -12.04
C PRO A 130 -6.87 -10.80 -12.19
N LYS A 131 -6.62 -11.70 -11.25
CA LYS A 131 -5.62 -12.76 -11.36
C LYS A 131 -5.80 -13.54 -12.68
N GLY A 132 -4.68 -13.87 -13.33
CA GLY A 132 -4.66 -14.59 -14.61
C GLY A 132 -4.75 -13.69 -15.85
N SER A 133 -5.01 -12.39 -15.70
CA SER A 133 -5.02 -11.43 -16.81
C SER A 133 -3.66 -11.42 -17.54
N LYS A 134 -3.67 -11.46 -18.87
CA LYS A 134 -2.43 -11.46 -19.66
C LYS A 134 -1.76 -10.09 -19.62
N ILE A 135 -0.44 -10.10 -19.54
CA ILE A 135 0.38 -8.89 -19.50
C ILE A 135 1.19 -8.79 -20.79
N GLU A 136 1.10 -7.66 -21.47
CA GLU A 136 1.85 -7.32 -22.68
C GLU A 136 2.72 -6.09 -22.41
N LYS A 137 4.02 -6.17 -22.71
CA LYS A 137 4.90 -5.00 -22.78
C LYS A 137 4.81 -4.39 -24.18
N ALA A 138 3.97 -3.36 -24.32
CA ALA A 138 3.68 -2.70 -25.60
C ALA A 138 4.68 -1.59 -25.95
N GLY A 139 5.56 -1.21 -25.02
CA GLY A 139 6.63 -0.24 -25.20
C GLY A 139 7.56 -0.20 -23.99
N GLU A 140 8.54 0.71 -24.01
CA GLU A 140 9.53 0.85 -22.92
C GLU A 140 8.85 1.11 -21.56
N ASP A 141 7.95 2.09 -21.54
CA ASP A 141 7.19 2.55 -20.37
C ASP A 141 5.69 2.24 -20.49
N LEU A 142 5.29 1.32 -21.36
CA LEU A 142 3.89 1.00 -21.65
C LEU A 142 3.60 -0.48 -21.49
N TYR A 143 2.62 -0.77 -20.64
CA TYR A 143 2.12 -2.11 -20.39
C TYR A 143 0.62 -2.19 -20.67
N ARG A 144 0.17 -3.35 -21.12
CA ARG A 144 -1.25 -3.64 -21.36
C ARG A 144 -1.66 -4.89 -20.59
N PHE A 145 -2.80 -4.78 -19.93
CA PHE A 145 -3.47 -5.87 -19.25
C PHE A 145 -4.71 -6.24 -20.06
N HIS A 146 -4.77 -7.49 -20.51
CA HIS A 146 -5.89 -8.02 -21.28
C HIS A 146 -6.83 -8.76 -20.34
N LEU A 147 -8.05 -8.26 -20.23
CA LEU A 147 -9.09 -8.81 -19.36
C LEU A 147 -9.90 -9.88 -20.10
N ASP A 148 -10.50 -10.82 -19.36
CA ASP A 148 -11.25 -11.94 -19.93
C ASP A 148 -12.50 -11.51 -20.73
N ASN A 149 -13.05 -10.34 -20.43
CA ASN A 149 -14.18 -9.75 -21.16
C ASN A 149 -13.75 -9.08 -22.49
N GLY A 150 -12.48 -9.15 -22.86
CA GLY A 150 -11.91 -8.54 -24.06
C GLY A 150 -11.53 -7.07 -23.93
N GLU A 151 -11.74 -6.46 -22.76
CA GLU A 151 -11.25 -5.11 -22.49
C GLU A 151 -9.74 -5.09 -22.28
N THR A 152 -9.14 -3.93 -22.52
CA THR A 152 -7.70 -3.72 -22.31
C THR A 152 -7.48 -2.55 -21.37
N ILE A 153 -6.54 -2.68 -20.43
CA ILE A 153 -6.07 -1.55 -19.62
C ILE A 153 -4.63 -1.29 -19.99
N SER A 154 -4.35 -0.09 -20.52
CA SER A 154 -2.98 0.37 -20.74
C SER A 154 -2.49 1.13 -19.51
N PHE A 155 -1.25 0.89 -19.11
CA PHE A 155 -0.57 1.60 -18.03
C PHE A 155 0.75 2.16 -18.57
N LYS A 156 0.82 3.48 -18.61
CA LYS A 156 2.03 4.21 -18.98
C LYS A 156 2.71 4.73 -17.72
N CYS A 157 3.85 4.16 -17.38
CA CYS A 157 4.59 4.50 -16.17
C CYS A 157 6.05 4.66 -16.51
N LYS A 158 6.65 5.78 -16.10
CA LYS A 158 8.08 5.98 -16.26
C LYS A 158 8.82 5.00 -15.35
N SER A 159 9.67 4.20 -15.96
CA SER A 159 10.55 3.23 -15.28
C SER A 159 11.58 3.89 -14.35
N THR A 160 11.84 5.19 -14.50
CA THR A 160 12.86 5.94 -13.75
C THR A 160 12.24 6.96 -12.77
N GLY A 161 12.69 6.93 -11.51
CA GLY A 161 12.30 7.86 -10.44
C GLY A 161 11.71 7.15 -9.21
N ASP A 162 11.80 7.79 -8.04
CA ASP A 162 11.46 7.15 -6.74
C ASP A 162 9.95 6.85 -6.58
N ASP A 163 9.07 7.56 -7.28
CA ASP A 163 7.63 7.47 -7.04
C ASP A 163 6.85 6.66 -8.09
N LYS A 164 7.50 6.08 -9.11
CA LYS A 164 6.96 5.23 -10.21
C LYS A 164 5.43 5.27 -10.41
N MET A 165 4.89 6.49 -10.53
CA MET A 165 3.50 6.75 -10.81
C MET A 165 3.31 6.80 -12.32
N GLY A 166 2.11 6.45 -12.76
CA GLY A 166 1.75 6.48 -14.17
C GLY A 166 0.31 6.88 -14.39
N ASP A 167 -0.06 6.80 -15.65
CA ASP A 167 -1.42 7.01 -16.12
C ASP A 167 -1.96 5.68 -16.64
N CYS A 168 -3.18 5.32 -16.25
CA CYS A 168 -3.88 4.16 -16.77
C CYS A 168 -5.09 4.57 -17.61
N THR A 169 -5.26 3.93 -18.77
CA THR A 169 -6.42 4.11 -19.64
C THR A 169 -7.07 2.76 -19.89
N ARG A 170 -8.38 2.65 -19.65
CA ARG A 170 -9.17 1.45 -19.95
C ARG A 170 -9.89 1.62 -21.27
N TYR A 171 -9.88 0.55 -22.05
CA TYR A 171 -10.48 0.47 -23.37
C TYR A 171 -11.51 -0.65 -23.40
N THR A 172 -12.60 -0.42 -24.12
CA THR A 172 -13.57 -1.45 -24.49
C THR A 172 -12.94 -2.47 -25.45
N LYS A 173 -13.63 -3.59 -25.69
CA LYS A 173 -13.20 -4.61 -26.67
C LYS A 173 -13.03 -4.10 -28.11
N ASP A 174 -13.74 -3.02 -28.48
CA ASP A 174 -13.63 -2.34 -29.78
C ASP A 174 -12.61 -1.19 -29.77
N GLY A 175 -11.81 -1.05 -28.71
CA GLY A 175 -10.71 -0.08 -28.61
C GLY A 175 -11.14 1.34 -28.26
N LYS A 176 -12.39 1.58 -27.85
CA LYS A 176 -12.84 2.90 -27.39
C LYS A 176 -12.39 3.15 -25.96
N ILE A 177 -11.96 4.38 -25.68
CA ILE A 177 -11.58 4.79 -24.32
C ILE A 177 -12.82 4.83 -23.44
N MET A 178 -12.78 4.11 -22.31
CA MET A 178 -13.80 4.18 -21.27
C MET A 178 -13.46 5.28 -20.27
N TYR A 179 -12.22 5.30 -19.79
CA TYR A 179 -11.71 6.33 -18.89
C TYR A 179 -10.18 6.32 -18.83
N THR A 180 -9.63 7.45 -18.36
CA THR A 180 -8.22 7.58 -17.98
C THR A 180 -8.14 8.02 -16.52
N ARG A 181 -7.18 7.46 -15.78
CA ARG A 181 -6.79 7.91 -14.45
C ARG A 181 -5.32 8.26 -14.45
N THR A 182 -4.98 9.36 -13.80
CA THR A 182 -3.61 9.85 -13.70
C THR A 182 -3.09 9.72 -12.28
N LYS A 183 -1.76 9.74 -12.11
CA LYS A 183 -1.09 9.66 -10.80
C LYS A 183 -1.47 8.40 -10.02
N VAL A 184 -1.51 7.27 -10.71
CA VAL A 184 -1.81 5.96 -10.11
C VAL A 184 -0.55 5.10 -10.01
N LYS A 185 -0.52 4.25 -9.00
CA LYS A 185 0.41 3.13 -8.87
C LYS A 185 -0.33 1.82 -9.12
N LEU A 186 0.37 0.86 -9.71
CA LEU A 186 -0.13 -0.51 -9.78
C LEU A 186 0.14 -1.18 -8.42
N CYS A 187 -0.90 -1.70 -7.79
CA CYS A 187 -0.80 -2.34 -6.49
C CYS A 187 -1.25 -3.80 -6.60
N ARG A 188 -0.46 -4.73 -6.06
CA ARG A 188 -0.83 -6.13 -5.93
C ARG A 188 -1.69 -6.29 -4.68
N MET A 189 -2.92 -6.74 -4.86
CA MET A 189 -3.83 -7.01 -3.75
C MET A 189 -3.34 -8.24 -2.98
N THR A 190 -3.60 -8.25 -1.68
CA THR A 190 -3.41 -9.44 -0.84
C THR A 190 -4.75 -10.13 -0.66
N SER A 191 -4.85 -11.40 -1.05
CA SER A 191 -6.06 -12.19 -0.81
C SER A 191 -6.21 -12.59 0.66
N LEU A 192 -7.41 -12.99 1.07
CA LEU A 192 -7.64 -13.45 2.44
C LEU A 192 -6.82 -14.70 2.76
N GLU A 193 -6.64 -15.60 1.80
CA GLU A 193 -5.82 -16.79 1.91
C GLU A 193 -4.35 -16.42 2.13
N GLU A 194 -3.83 -15.44 1.39
CA GLU A 194 -2.47 -14.94 1.58
C GLU A 194 -2.28 -14.28 2.94
N LEU A 195 -3.30 -13.58 3.46
CA LEU A 195 -3.27 -13.00 4.81
C LEU A 195 -3.20 -14.07 5.89
N LYS A 196 -4.06 -15.10 5.79
CA LYS A 196 -4.08 -16.23 6.73
C LYS A 196 -2.78 -17.04 6.69
N ALA A 197 -2.08 -17.02 5.56
CA ALA A 197 -0.80 -17.69 5.36
C ALA A 197 0.42 -16.81 5.70
N LEU A 198 0.22 -15.58 6.21
CA LEU A 198 1.34 -14.73 6.63
C LEU A 198 2.17 -15.41 7.71
N SER A 199 3.48 -15.25 7.62
CA SER A 199 4.39 -15.63 8.69
C SER A 199 4.19 -14.74 9.91
N SER A 200 4.78 -15.10 11.05
CA SER A 200 4.74 -14.26 12.27
C SER A 200 5.33 -12.86 12.08
N THR A 201 6.04 -12.62 10.97
CA THR A 201 6.62 -11.33 10.62
C THR A 201 6.27 -10.95 9.18
N LEU A 202 5.95 -9.69 8.94
CA LEU A 202 5.70 -9.17 7.60
C LEU A 202 7.01 -9.01 6.83
N THR A 203 7.14 -9.66 5.67
CA THR A 203 8.40 -9.67 4.89
C THR A 203 8.61 -8.44 4.03
N SER A 204 7.54 -7.72 3.69
CA SER A 204 7.57 -6.53 2.84
C SER A 204 6.52 -5.53 3.30
N GLU A 205 6.76 -4.26 3.01
CA GLU A 205 5.79 -3.21 3.29
C GLU A 205 4.44 -3.45 2.60
N ARG A 206 3.35 -3.11 3.29
CA ARG A 206 1.98 -3.15 2.75
C ARG A 206 1.19 -1.92 3.19
N TRP A 207 0.13 -1.62 2.46
CA TRP A 207 -0.87 -0.64 2.84
C TRP A 207 -2.17 -1.34 3.22
N VAL A 208 -2.85 -0.81 4.22
CA VAL A 208 -4.24 -1.16 4.55
C VAL A 208 -5.10 0.07 4.32
N GLN A 209 -5.93 0.05 3.28
CA GLN A 209 -6.90 1.10 2.99
C GLN A 209 -8.29 0.67 3.42
N PHE A 210 -9.10 1.58 3.96
CA PHE A 210 -10.45 1.29 4.45
C PHE A 210 -11.33 2.54 4.44
N VAL A 211 -12.64 2.34 4.57
CA VAL A 211 -13.61 3.41 4.79
C VAL A 211 -13.89 3.51 6.28
N THR A 212 -13.64 4.67 6.88
CA THR A 212 -13.90 4.89 8.32
C THR A 212 -15.39 4.84 8.63
N GLU A 213 -15.77 4.10 9.66
CA GLU A 213 -17.13 4.18 10.22
C GLU A 213 -17.25 5.49 11.01
N ALA A 214 -18.35 6.23 10.83
CA ALA A 214 -18.64 7.38 11.68
C ALA A 214 -18.81 6.90 13.13
N ARG A 215 -18.27 7.66 14.10
CA ARG A 215 -18.54 7.39 15.52
C ARG A 215 -20.02 7.68 15.75
N SER A 216 -20.82 6.62 15.93
CA SER A 216 -22.18 6.69 16.47
C SER A 216 -22.16 7.15 17.91
#